data_AF-A0A4Z0AA68-F1
#
_entry.id   AF-A0A4Z0AA68-F1
#
_cell.length_a   1.000
_cell.length_b   1.000
_cell.length_c   1.000
_cell.angle_alpha   90.00
_cell.angle_beta   90.00
_cell.angle_gamma   90.00
#
_symmetry.space_group_name_H-M   'P 1'
#
loop_
_entity.id
_entity.type
_entity.pdbx_description
1 polymer ?
#
loop_
_entity_poly.entity_id
_entity_poly.type
_entity_poly.pdbx_seq_one_letter_code
_entity_poly.pdbx_strand_id
1 'polypeptide(L)'
;MQNLSIPSTLESHVLPIAFSSTILQGFLDLHDLAAVAASILLSPADHIRARYELVGVNCTYADVAQALTIYSLEHGGEPVECVRVPKEVALKAMEDRGVIRDDFGRRALEVMFDYYDTRGIPGSTNILRWLLGREPTTWEGLIKRELDTASK
;
A
#
# COMPACT_ATOMS: atom_id res chain seq x y z
N MET A 1 3.31 -2.38 -3.13
CA MET A 1 2.44 -2.36 -1.93
C MET A 1 1.28 -1.40 -2.15
N GLN A 2 0.06 -1.78 -1.76
CA GLN A 2 -1.20 -0.99 -1.83
C GLN A 2 -1.28 0.07 -2.95
N ASN A 3 -1.93 -0.24 -4.09
CA ASN A 3 -2.58 0.67 -5.06
C ASN A 3 -1.93 2.05 -5.36
N LEU A 4 -0.63 2.21 -5.13
CA LEU A 4 0.14 3.44 -5.26
C LEU A 4 1.06 3.29 -6.46
N SER A 5 0.96 4.23 -7.40
CA SER A 5 1.89 4.31 -8.53
C SER A 5 3.14 5.07 -8.07
N ILE A 6 4.22 4.34 -7.77
CA ILE A 6 5.50 4.94 -7.38
C ILE A 6 6.00 5.93 -8.46
N PRO A 7 6.00 5.57 -9.76
CA PRO A 7 6.44 6.50 -10.80
C PRO A 7 5.61 7.79 -10.84
N SER A 8 4.28 7.69 -10.79
CA SER A 8 3.41 8.87 -10.87
C SER A 8 3.52 9.76 -9.62
N THR A 9 3.72 9.17 -8.45
CA THR A 9 3.94 9.93 -7.21
C THR A 9 5.29 10.65 -7.23
N LEU A 10 6.35 10.02 -7.76
CA LEU A 10 7.64 10.69 -7.92
C LEU A 10 7.61 11.79 -8.97
N GLU A 11 6.86 11.63 -10.06
CA GLU A 11 6.70 12.66 -11.11
C GLU A 11 5.91 13.88 -10.63
N SER A 12 4.83 13.65 -9.87
CA SER A 12 3.99 14.73 -9.34
C SER A 12 4.49 15.34 -8.04
N HIS A 13 5.44 14.68 -7.37
CA HIS A 13 5.90 14.98 -6.01
C HIS A 13 4.78 15.00 -4.95
N VAL A 14 3.63 14.40 -5.27
CA VAL A 14 2.44 14.43 -4.42
C VAL A 14 1.93 13.02 -4.18
N LEU A 15 1.73 12.70 -2.91
CA LEU A 15 1.03 11.51 -2.44
C LEU A 15 -0.37 11.91 -1.93
N PRO A 16 -1.40 11.89 -2.79
CA PRO A 16 -2.75 12.29 -2.39
C PRO A 16 -3.43 11.20 -1.56
N ILE A 17 -3.96 11.57 -0.40
CA ILE A 17 -4.71 10.65 0.49
C ILE A 17 -6.01 11.28 1.00
N ALA A 18 -7.08 10.49 1.10
CA ALA A 18 -8.42 10.96 1.51
C ALA A 18 -8.68 10.85 3.03
N PHE A 19 -7.65 10.50 3.80
CA PHE A 19 -7.68 10.24 5.23
C PHE A 19 -6.34 10.69 5.84
N SER A 20 -6.18 10.54 7.15
CA SER A 20 -5.00 11.02 7.89
C SER A 20 -3.71 10.33 7.46
N SER A 21 -2.66 11.13 7.25
CA SER A 21 -1.31 10.64 6.93
C SER A 21 -0.58 10.02 8.12
N THR A 22 -1.08 10.26 9.34
CA THR A 22 -0.39 9.90 10.59
C THR A 22 -0.99 8.67 11.28
N ILE A 23 -2.10 8.13 10.76
CA ILE A 23 -2.70 6.91 11.29
C ILE A 23 -1.96 5.70 10.74
N LEU A 24 -1.60 4.78 11.64
CA LEU A 24 -0.85 3.57 11.32
C LEU A 24 -1.63 2.66 10.36
N GLN A 25 -0.97 2.20 9.30
CA GLN A 25 -1.54 1.31 8.29
C GLN A 25 -0.71 0.03 8.16
N GLY A 26 -1.36 -1.05 7.74
CA GLY A 26 -0.71 -2.29 7.32
C GLY A 26 -0.56 -2.35 5.80
N PHE A 27 0.66 -2.58 5.33
CA PHE A 27 1.00 -2.70 3.92
C PHE A 27 1.44 -4.13 3.58
N LEU A 28 1.02 -4.59 2.41
CA LEU A 28 1.39 -5.89 1.84
C LEU A 28 1.95 -5.68 0.44
N ASP A 29 3.10 -6.30 0.17
CA ASP A 29 3.65 -6.34 -1.18
C ASP A 29 3.03 -7.45 -2.00
N LEU A 30 2.78 -7.18 -3.29
CA LEU A 30 2.12 -8.15 -4.16
C LEU A 30 3.04 -9.32 -4.53
N HIS A 31 4.37 -9.13 -4.58
CA HIS A 31 5.29 -10.25 -4.79
C HIS A 31 5.36 -11.15 -3.56
N ASP A 32 5.31 -10.57 -2.36
CA ASP A 32 5.21 -11.36 -1.12
C ASP A 32 3.90 -12.14 -1.03
N LEU A 33 2.77 -11.50 -1.38
CA LEU A 33 1.48 -12.18 -1.49
C LEU A 33 1.53 -13.34 -2.49
N ALA A 34 2.09 -13.09 -3.68
CA ALA A 34 2.23 -14.11 -4.72
C ALA A 34 3.11 -15.28 -4.28
N ALA A 35 4.22 -15.00 -3.59
CA ALA A 35 5.12 -16.03 -3.07
C ALA A 35 4.43 -16.93 -2.04
N VAL A 36 3.72 -16.35 -1.07
CA VAL A 36 2.95 -17.12 -0.08
C VAL A 36 1.83 -17.91 -0.75
N ALA A 37 1.06 -17.28 -1.63
CA ALA A 37 -0.03 -17.95 -2.34
C ALA A 37 0.48 -19.14 -3.16
N ALA A 38 1.57 -18.97 -3.92
CA ALA A 38 2.18 -20.04 -4.70
C ALA A 38 2.68 -21.18 -3.81
N SER A 39 3.36 -20.87 -2.70
CA SER A 39 3.85 -21.87 -1.74
C SER A 39 2.71 -22.72 -1.18
N ILE A 40 1.63 -22.09 -0.72
CA ILE A 40 0.47 -22.78 -0.16
C ILE A 40 -0.23 -23.64 -1.22
N LEU A 41 -0.42 -23.12 -2.45
CA LEU A 41 -1.07 -23.86 -3.53
C LEU A 41 -0.27 -25.10 -3.96
N LEU A 42 1.07 -25.03 -3.92
CA LEU A 42 1.96 -26.15 -4.25
C LEU A 42 2.11 -27.16 -3.10
N SER A 43 1.79 -26.79 -1.86
CA SER A 43 1.95 -27.66 -0.68
C SER A 43 0.84 -27.40 0.36
N PRO A 44 -0.43 -27.75 0.07
CA PRO A 44 -1.58 -27.26 0.83
C PRO A 44 -1.84 -27.99 2.16
N ALA A 45 -1.20 -29.12 2.42
CA ALA A 45 -1.58 -30.06 3.50
C ALA A 45 -1.67 -29.39 4.88
N ASP A 46 -0.69 -28.55 5.22
CA ASP A 46 -0.62 -27.87 6.53
C ASP A 46 -1.45 -26.58 6.60
N HIS A 47 -2.07 -26.17 5.49
CA HIS A 47 -2.81 -24.92 5.37
C HIS A 47 -4.33 -25.12 5.24
N ILE A 48 -4.80 -26.37 5.26
CA ILE A 48 -6.22 -26.70 5.17
C ILE A 48 -6.98 -26.04 6.33
N ARG A 49 -8.01 -25.24 5.99
CA ARG A 49 -8.86 -24.48 6.94
C ARG A 49 -8.11 -23.42 7.75
N ALA A 50 -6.87 -23.09 7.40
CA ALA A 50 -6.16 -21.97 7.99
C ALA A 50 -6.68 -20.64 7.44
N ARG A 51 -6.57 -19.57 8.25
CA ARG A 51 -6.81 -18.18 7.85
C ARG A 51 -5.61 -17.36 8.29
N TYR A 52 -5.06 -16.57 7.38
CA TYR A 52 -3.89 -15.75 7.62
C TYR A 52 -4.22 -14.29 7.32
N GLU A 53 -3.95 -13.42 8.27
CA GLU A 53 -3.84 -12.00 8.01
C GLU A 53 -2.41 -11.73 7.49
N LEU A 54 -2.30 -11.17 6.28
CA LEU A 54 -1.01 -10.93 5.65
C LEU A 54 -0.69 -9.44 5.66
N VAL A 55 0.20 -9.05 6.58
CA VAL A 55 0.77 -7.70 6.66
C VAL A 55 2.28 -7.82 6.62
N GLY A 56 2.93 -7.03 5.78
CA GLY A 56 4.39 -6.99 5.68
C GLY A 56 5.02 -5.89 6.52
N VAL A 57 4.49 -4.67 6.39
CA VAL A 57 5.02 -3.50 7.09
C VAL A 57 3.86 -2.73 7.72
N ASN A 58 4.03 -2.33 8.98
CA ASN A 58 3.17 -1.32 9.59
C ASN A 58 3.89 0.02 9.60
N CYS A 59 3.32 1.03 8.95
CA CYS A 59 3.82 2.40 8.98
C CYS A 59 2.70 3.39 8.66
N THR A 60 2.96 4.68 8.78
CA THR A 60 2.03 5.74 8.38
C THR A 60 2.24 6.13 6.92
N TYR A 61 1.29 6.84 6.30
CA TYR A 61 1.50 7.40 4.96
C TYR A 61 2.55 8.53 4.95
N ALA A 62 2.78 9.19 6.09
CA ALA A 62 3.90 10.11 6.25
C ALA A 62 5.26 9.38 6.13
N ASP A 63 5.38 8.18 6.71
CA ASP A 63 6.59 7.35 6.57
C ASP A 63 6.77 6.88 5.12
N VAL A 64 5.68 6.58 4.40
CA VAL A 64 5.73 6.26 2.96
C VAL A 64 6.25 7.44 2.14
N ALA A 65 5.72 8.64 2.36
CA ALA A 65 6.18 9.85 1.69
C ALA A 65 7.67 10.15 2.02
N GLN A 66 8.11 9.86 3.24
CA GLN A 66 9.51 9.98 3.62
C GLN A 66 10.39 8.98 2.85
N ALA A 67 9.99 7.72 2.73
CA ALA A 67 10.74 6.72 1.96
C ALA A 67 10.87 7.12 0.48
N LEU A 68 9.79 7.64 -0.11
CA LEU A 68 9.80 8.17 -1.48
C LEU A 68 10.68 9.42 -1.61
N THR A 69 10.66 10.31 -0.61
CA THR A 69 11.51 11.52 -0.57
C THR A 69 12.99 11.17 -0.54
N ILE A 70 13.39 10.21 0.32
CA ILE A 70 14.78 9.75 0.40
C ILE A 70 15.25 9.27 -0.98
N TYR A 71 14.48 8.37 -1.60
CA TYR A 71 14.81 7.88 -2.93
C TYR A 71 14.86 9.01 -3.97
N SER A 72 13.85 9.88 -4.00
CA SER A 72 13.76 11.01 -4.95
C SER A 72 15.00 11.90 -4.88
N LEU A 73 15.40 12.31 -3.68
CA LEU A 73 16.54 13.19 -3.45
C LEU A 73 17.87 12.53 -3.83
N GLU A 74 18.05 11.22 -3.55
CA GLU A 74 19.23 10.45 -3.97
C GLU A 74 19.38 10.41 -5.51
N HIS A 75 18.29 10.58 -6.24
CA HIS A 75 18.25 10.55 -7.71
C HIS A 75 18.04 11.94 -8.33
N GLY A 76 18.24 13.01 -7.57
CA GLY A 76 18.17 14.40 -8.05
C GLY A 76 16.75 14.93 -8.30
N GLY A 77 15.73 14.28 -7.74
CA GLY A 77 14.35 14.74 -7.73
C GLY A 77 14.02 15.66 -6.55
N GLU A 78 12.72 15.89 -6.34
CA GLU A 78 12.19 16.76 -5.28
C GLU A 78 11.54 15.94 -4.14
N PRO A 79 11.38 16.51 -2.93
CA PRO A 79 10.64 15.89 -1.85
C PRO A 79 9.19 15.56 -2.21
N VAL A 80 8.69 14.43 -1.71
CA VAL A 80 7.30 14.01 -1.91
C VAL A 80 6.44 14.47 -0.73
N GLU A 81 5.41 15.26 -1.00
CA GLU A 81 4.47 15.72 0.01
C GLU A 81 3.24 14.80 0.09
N CYS A 82 2.87 14.40 1.30
CA CYS A 82 1.61 13.72 1.55
C CYS A 82 0.48 14.74 1.70
N VAL A 83 -0.36 14.87 0.66
CA VAL A 83 -1.42 15.88 0.61
C VAL A 83 -2.76 15.25 0.95
N ARG A 84 -3.39 15.75 2.01
CA ARG A 84 -4.75 15.35 2.36
C ARG A 84 -5.75 15.98 1.40
N VAL A 85 -6.37 15.16 0.57
CA VAL A 85 -7.44 15.59 -0.34
C VAL A 85 -8.81 15.46 0.34
N PRO A 86 -9.77 16.38 0.08
CA PRO A 86 -11.13 16.21 0.56
C PRO A 86 -11.74 14.90 0.04
N LYS A 87 -12.52 14.21 0.89
CA LYS A 87 -13.13 12.91 0.56
C LYS A 87 -13.97 12.98 -0.73
N GLU A 88 -14.77 14.03 -0.90
CA GLU A 88 -15.58 14.21 -2.11
C GLU A 88 -14.75 14.33 -3.39
N VAL A 89 -13.58 14.98 -3.31
CA VAL A 89 -12.67 15.09 -4.46
C VAL A 89 -12.10 13.71 -4.81
N ALA A 90 -11.71 12.93 -3.81
CA ALA A 90 -11.22 11.56 -4.01
C ALA A 90 -12.31 10.62 -4.56
N LEU A 91 -13.54 10.69 -4.03
CA LEU A 91 -14.68 9.90 -4.50
C LEU A 91 -15.01 10.25 -5.95
N LYS A 92 -15.09 11.55 -6.30
CA LYS A 92 -15.34 11.98 -7.67
C LYS A 92 -14.26 11.48 -8.64
N ALA A 93 -12.99 11.56 -8.24
CA ALA A 93 -11.89 11.03 -9.06
C ALA A 93 -11.97 9.50 -9.24
N MET A 94 -12.45 8.77 -8.23
CA MET A 94 -12.67 7.32 -8.32
C MET A 94 -13.89 6.96 -9.19
N GLU A 95 -14.94 7.77 -9.19
CA GLU A 95 -16.07 7.65 -10.13
C GLU A 95 -15.63 7.89 -11.57
N ASP A 96 -14.88 8.97 -11.82
CA ASP A 96 -14.41 9.32 -13.16
C ASP A 96 -13.48 8.26 -13.77
N ARG A 97 -12.78 7.51 -12.91
CA ARG A 97 -11.94 6.37 -13.29
C ARG A 97 -12.70 5.04 -13.39
N GLY A 98 -14.01 5.01 -13.11
CA GLY A 98 -14.84 3.81 -13.12
C GLY A 98 -14.55 2.81 -11.99
N VAL A 99 -13.89 3.26 -10.92
CA VAL A 99 -13.66 2.47 -9.70
C VAL A 99 -14.95 2.38 -8.90
N ILE A 100 -15.63 3.50 -8.71
CA ILE A 100 -17.00 3.54 -8.19
C ILE A 100 -17.96 3.32 -9.35
N ARG A 101 -18.84 2.33 -9.22
CA ARG A 101 -19.79 1.92 -10.27
C ARG A 101 -21.25 2.03 -9.86
N ASP A 102 -21.49 2.13 -8.56
CA ASP A 102 -22.80 2.18 -7.95
C ASP A 102 -22.73 2.84 -6.56
N ASP A 103 -23.89 3.10 -5.99
CA ASP A 103 -24.03 3.73 -4.67
C ASP A 103 -23.40 2.91 -3.54
N PHE A 104 -23.40 1.58 -3.68
CA PHE A 104 -22.77 0.69 -2.71
C PHE A 104 -21.25 0.89 -2.68
N GLY A 105 -20.60 0.94 -3.85
CA GLY A 105 -19.17 1.18 -3.98
C GLY A 105 -18.77 2.55 -3.46
N ARG A 106 -19.57 3.60 -3.75
CA ARG A 106 -19.37 4.93 -3.17
C ARG A 106 -19.44 4.87 -1.64
N ARG A 107 -20.51 4.28 -1.09
CA ARG A 107 -20.72 4.21 0.35
C ARG A 107 -19.63 3.39 1.05
N ALA A 108 -19.18 2.30 0.44
CA ALA A 108 -18.10 1.47 0.97
C ALA A 108 -16.79 2.26 1.09
N LEU A 109 -16.44 3.07 0.08
CA LEU A 109 -15.25 3.92 0.12
C LEU A 109 -15.35 5.06 1.13
N GLU A 110 -16.52 5.69 1.28
CA GLU A 110 -16.75 6.68 2.34
C GLU A 110 -16.49 6.09 3.73
N VAL A 111 -17.11 4.93 4.01
CA VAL A 111 -16.93 4.23 5.29
C VAL A 111 -15.47 3.82 5.49
N MET A 112 -14.81 3.36 4.42
CA MET A 112 -13.38 3.01 4.45
C MET A 112 -12.52 4.23 4.80
N PHE A 113 -12.77 5.39 4.18
CA PHE A 113 -12.04 6.62 4.48
C PHE A 113 -12.26 7.07 5.93
N ASP A 114 -13.49 7.04 6.42
CA ASP A 114 -13.81 7.34 7.84
C ASP A 114 -13.09 6.39 8.81
N TYR A 115 -13.06 5.10 8.49
CA TYR A 115 -12.41 4.09 9.30
C TYR A 115 -10.88 4.30 9.33
N TYR A 116 -10.25 4.50 8.17
CA TYR A 116 -8.81 4.72 8.07
C TYR A 116 -8.35 6.02 8.73
N ASP A 117 -9.20 7.05 8.74
CA ASP A 117 -8.90 8.34 9.36
C ASP A 117 -8.79 8.26 10.90
N THR A 118 -9.31 7.19 11.51
CA THR A 118 -9.38 7.05 12.97
C THR A 118 -8.74 5.78 13.51
N ARG A 119 -8.75 4.68 12.76
CA ARG A 119 -8.32 3.34 13.21
C ARG A 119 -7.12 2.80 12.45
N GLY A 120 -7.02 3.15 11.17
CA GLY A 120 -6.12 2.47 10.25
C GLY A 120 -6.39 0.97 10.15
N ILE A 121 -5.47 0.23 9.55
CA ILE A 121 -5.55 -1.23 9.42
C ILE A 121 -4.20 -1.92 9.69
N PRO A 122 -3.55 -1.68 10.85
CA PRO A 122 -2.35 -2.42 11.20
C PRO A 122 -2.68 -3.88 11.51
N GLY A 123 -1.72 -4.77 11.26
CA GLY A 123 -1.87 -6.19 11.58
C GLY A 123 -0.54 -6.82 12.00
N SER A 124 -0.54 -8.12 12.26
CA SER A 124 0.67 -8.82 12.68
C SER A 124 1.62 -9.06 11.50
N THR A 125 2.81 -8.45 11.54
CA THR A 125 3.86 -8.69 10.52
C THR A 125 4.52 -10.06 10.64
N ASN A 126 4.33 -10.75 11.76
CA ASN A 126 4.91 -12.06 12.01
C ASN A 126 4.35 -13.14 11.09
N ILE A 127 3.05 -13.09 10.77
CA ILE A 127 2.40 -14.15 9.98
C ILE A 127 3.02 -14.22 8.60
N LEU A 128 3.18 -13.07 7.93
CA LEU A 128 3.79 -13.03 6.60
C LEU A 128 5.25 -13.49 6.64
N ARG A 129 6.02 -13.03 7.64
CA ARG A 129 7.42 -13.46 7.84
C ARG A 129 7.55 -14.96 8.02
N TRP A 130 6.69 -15.58 8.84
CA TRP A 130 6.70 -17.02 9.07
C TRP A 130 6.37 -17.81 7.81
N LEU A 131 5.36 -17.38 7.05
CA LEU A 131 4.95 -18.05 5.81
C LEU A 131 6.00 -17.86 4.69
N LEU A 132 6.69 -16.73 4.64
CA LEU A 132 7.76 -16.47 3.67
C LEU A 132 9.08 -17.18 4.01
N GLY A 133 9.36 -17.40 5.30
CA GLY A 133 10.68 -17.85 5.77
C GLY A 133 11.78 -16.78 5.67
N ARG A 134 11.41 -15.52 5.40
CA ARG A 134 12.29 -14.35 5.34
C ARG A 134 11.54 -13.09 5.78
N GLU A 135 12.25 -11.98 5.96
CA GLU A 135 11.61 -10.70 6.19
C GLU A 135 10.73 -10.28 5.00
N PRO A 136 9.55 -9.69 5.25
CA PRO A 136 8.74 -9.05 4.22
C PRO A 136 9.50 -7.94 3.49
N THR A 137 9.05 -7.64 2.27
CA THR A 137 9.56 -6.52 1.49
C THR A 137 9.30 -5.21 2.25
N THR A 138 10.27 -4.30 2.25
CA THR A 138 10.14 -2.95 2.82
C THR A 138 9.71 -1.94 1.75
N TRP A 139 9.32 -0.74 2.14
CA TRP A 139 9.06 0.35 1.18
C TRP A 139 10.29 0.67 0.33
N GLU A 140 11.47 0.72 0.94
CA GLU A 140 12.74 0.91 0.22
C GLU A 140 12.99 -0.21 -0.80
N GLY A 141 12.82 -1.47 -0.39
CA GLY A 141 12.99 -2.63 -1.27
C GLY A 141 11.98 -2.64 -2.42
N LEU A 142 10.74 -2.23 -2.17
CA LEU A 142 9.72 -2.05 -3.19
C LEU A 142 10.13 -0.95 -4.19
N ILE A 143 10.48 0.24 -3.71
CA ILE A 143 10.82 1.40 -4.56
C ILE A 143 11.96 1.05 -5.51
N LYS A 144 13.05 0.47 -4.97
CA LYS A 144 14.19 0.01 -5.76
C LYS A 144 13.76 -1.00 -6.82
N ARG A 145 12.98 -2.02 -6.44
CA ARG A 145 12.50 -3.05 -7.38
C ARG A 145 11.70 -2.46 -8.55
N GLU A 146 10.73 -1.60 -8.28
CA GLU A 146 9.82 -1.07 -9.31
C GLU A 146 10.54 -0.12 -10.28
N LEU A 147 11.52 0.65 -9.80
CA LEU A 147 12.21 1.67 -10.61
C LEU A 147 13.47 1.15 -11.31
N ASP A 148 14.16 0.18 -10.73
CA ASP A 148 15.30 -0.50 -11.38
C ASP A 148 14.83 -1.40 -12.54
N THR A 149 13.62 -1.95 -12.42
CA THR A 149 13.01 -2.78 -13.48
C THR A 149 12.48 -1.92 -14.64
N ALA A 150 12.04 -0.69 -14.37
CA ALA A 150 11.56 0.26 -15.38
C ALA A 150 12.68 0.86 -16.26
N SER A 151 13.95 0.67 -15.89
CA SER A 151 15.12 1.13 -16.66
C SER A 151 15.63 0.10 -17.69
N LYS A 152 14.90 -0.99 -17.92
CA LYS A 152 15.18 -2.01 -18.95
C LYS A 152 14.05 -2.08 -19.98
#